data_AF-A0A3D3BCC8-F1
#
_entry.id   AF-A0A3D3BCC8-F1
#
_cell.length_a   1.000
_cell.length_b   1.000
_cell.length_c   1.000
_cell.angle_alpha   90.00
_cell.angle_beta   90.00
_cell.angle_gamma   90.00
#
_symmetry.space_group_name_H-M   'P 1'
#
loop_
_entity.id
_entity.type
_entity.pdbx_description
1 polymer ?
#
loop_
_entity_poly.entity_id
_entity_poly.type
_entity_poly.pdbx_seq_one_letter_code
_entity_poly.pdbx_strand_id
1 'polypeptide(L)' 'SVVHLVPRQEPLPCDVEKLERVTLAAFGQRRKMLRQSLKSLGGEALLAKAGIDPARRAETLSVAEFCRIANLL' A
#
# COMPACT_ATOMS: atom_id res chain seq x y z
N SER A 1 -26.91 -7.35 -3.20
CA SER A 1 -26.56 -6.96 -1.82
C SER A 1 -26.53 -5.44 -1.76
N VAL A 2 -26.98 -4.83 -0.66
CA VAL A 2 -26.92 -3.38 -0.43
C VAL A 2 -25.84 -3.09 0.61
N VAL A 3 -24.96 -2.13 0.35
CA VAL A 3 -23.91 -1.69 1.27
C VAL A 3 -24.04 -0.19 1.56
N HIS A 4 -23.70 0.22 2.77
CA HIS A 4 -23.67 1.62 3.18
C HIS A 4 -22.23 2.02 3.52
N LEU A 5 -21.76 3.15 2.97
CA LEU A 5 -20.42 3.67 3.21
C LEU A 5 -20.54 4.96 4.03
N VAL A 6 -19.89 4.98 5.20
CA VAL A 6 -19.81 6.18 6.04
C VAL A 6 -18.35 6.63 6.06
N PRO A 7 -18.05 7.89 5.70
CA PRO A 7 -16.70 8.43 5.84
C PRO A 7 -16.20 8.32 7.28
N ARG A 8 -14.91 7.99 7.45
CA ARG A 8 -14.28 8.02 8.77
C ARG A 8 -14.17 9.47 9.24
N GLN A 9 -14.51 9.74 10.50
CA GLN A 9 -14.34 11.08 11.11
C GLN A 9 -12.87 11.51 11.14
N GLU A 10 -11.98 10.56 11.46
CA GLU A 10 -10.53 10.75 11.47
C GLU A 10 -9.91 9.77 10.46
N PRO A 11 -9.69 10.20 9.20
CA PRO A 11 -9.01 9.38 8.21
C PRO A 11 -7.52 9.22 8.57
N LEU A 12 -6.92 8.12 8.13
CA LEU A 12 -5.47 7.94 8.26
C LEU A 12 -4.75 9.03 7.46
N PRO A 13 -3.77 9.73 8.03
CA PRO A 13 -3.07 10.81 7.33
C PRO A 13 -2.24 10.20 6.19
N CYS A 14 -2.65 10.47 4.96
CA CYS A 14 -1.98 9.99 3.76
C CYS A 14 -2.39 10.85 2.56
N ASP A 15 -1.42 11.13 1.69
CA ASP A 15 -1.71 11.70 0.38
C ASP A 15 -2.42 10.65 -0.49
N VAL A 16 -3.57 11.02 -1.06
CA VAL A 16 -4.43 10.11 -1.83
C VAL A 16 -3.76 9.68 -3.14
N GLU A 17 -3.08 10.59 -3.83
CA GLU A 17 -2.41 10.27 -5.11
C GLU A 17 -1.26 9.28 -4.89
N LYS A 18 -0.51 9.45 -3.80
CA LYS A 18 0.55 8.50 -3.42
C LYS A 18 -0.04 7.14 -3.04
N LEU A 19 -1.16 7.11 -2.32
CA LEU A 19 -1.84 5.88 -1.94
C LEU A 19 -2.37 5.12 -3.16
N GLU A 20 -2.97 5.83 -4.12
CA GLU A 20 -3.41 5.27 -5.40
C GLU A 20 -2.24 4.67 -6.17
N ARG A 21 -1.12 5.39 -6.27
CA ARG A 21 0.08 4.90 -6.96
C ARG A 21 0.63 3.62 -6.35
N VAL A 22 0.69 3.53 -5.01
CA VAL A 22 1.18 2.33 -4.30
C VAL A 22 0.22 1.17 -4.49
N THR A 23 -1.08 1.39 -4.28
CA THR A 23 -2.09 0.33 -4.39
C THR A 23 -2.20 -0.19 -5.83
N LEU A 24 -2.12 0.69 -6.82
CA LEU A 24 -2.06 0.33 -8.24
C LEU A 24 -0.85 -0.57 -8.54
N ALA A 25 0.35 -0.18 -8.12
CA ALA A 25 1.56 -0.98 -8.33
C ALA A 25 1.49 -2.33 -7.59
N ALA A 26 1.04 -2.33 -6.33
CA ALA A 26 0.93 -3.52 -5.50
C ALA A 26 -0.07 -4.55 -6.07
N PHE A 27 -1.26 -4.10 -6.46
CA PHE A 27 -2.34 -4.98 -6.94
C PHE A 27 -2.30 -5.24 -8.45
N GLY A 28 -1.65 -4.39 -9.24
CA GLY A 28 -1.36 -4.67 -10.66
C GLY A 28 -0.52 -5.95 -10.85
N GLN A 29 0.23 -6.35 -9.81
CA GLN A 29 0.95 -7.62 -9.74
C GLN A 29 0.54 -8.44 -8.51
N ARG A 30 -0.76 -8.53 -8.21
CA ARG A 30 -1.32 -9.09 -6.95
C ARG A 30 -0.72 -10.42 -6.45
N ARG A 31 -0.30 -11.32 -7.35
CA ARG A 31 0.28 -12.64 -6.99
C ARG A 31 1.79 -12.61 -6.73
N LYS A 32 2.45 -11.46 -6.91
CA LYS A 32 3.88 -11.28 -6.65
C LYS A 32 4.12 -10.75 -5.23
N MET A 33 5.33 -11.01 -4.73
CA MET A 33 5.86 -10.40 -3.52
C MET A 33 5.98 -8.88 -3.72
N LEU A 34 5.77 -8.09 -2.66
CA LEU A 34 5.78 -6.63 -2.72
C LEU A 34 7.09 -6.05 -3.23
N ARG A 35 8.22 -6.69 -2.96
CA ARG A 35 9.51 -6.28 -3.55
C ARG A 35 9.51 -6.24 -5.08
N GLN A 36 8.74 -7.12 -5.72
CA GLN A 36 8.58 -7.14 -7.17
C GLN A 36 7.51 -6.13 -7.60
N SER A 37 6.35 -6.14 -6.94
CA SER A 37 5.23 -5.26 -7.30
C SER A 37 5.57 -3.78 -7.15
N LEU A 38 6.37 -3.40 -6.15
CA LEU A 38 6.77 -2.02 -5.86
C LEU A 38 8.15 -1.65 -6.40
N LYS A 39 8.74 -2.48 -7.27
CA LYS A 39 10.10 -2.25 -7.79
C LYS A 39 10.27 -0.86 -8.42
N SER A 40 9.28 -0.38 -9.17
CA SER A 40 9.28 0.94 -9.82
C SER A 40 9.12 2.12 -8.85
N LEU A 41 8.74 1.84 -7.59
CA LEU A 41 8.50 2.85 -6.55
C LEU A 41 9.57 2.84 -5.45
N GLY A 42 10.59 1.98 -5.56
CA GLY A 42 11.69 1.87 -4.57
C GLY A 42 11.86 0.47 -3.96
N GLY A 43 10.96 -0.47 -4.26
CA GLY A 43 11.11 -1.89 -3.96
C GLY A 43 11.44 -2.20 -2.49
N GLU A 44 12.43 -3.04 -2.26
CA GLU A 44 12.84 -3.47 -0.91
C GLU A 44 13.30 -2.30 -0.03
N ALA A 45 13.95 -1.27 -0.59
CA ALA A 45 14.41 -0.12 0.18
C ALA A 45 13.24 0.69 0.75
N LEU A 46 12.18 0.89 -0.05
CA LEU A 46 10.95 1.55 0.42
C LEU A 46 10.24 0.69 1.48
N LEU A 47 10.15 -0.61 1.26
CA LEU A 47 9.50 -1.54 2.19
C LEU A 47 10.26 -1.63 3.53
N ALA A 48 11.59 -1.60 3.50
CA ALA A 48 12.42 -1.55 4.70
C ALA A 48 12.18 -0.26 5.51
N LYS A 49 12.11 0.91 4.85
CA LYS A 49 11.74 2.17 5.52
C LYS A 49 10.36 2.11 6.15
N ALA A 50 9.42 1.40 5.53
CA ALA A 50 8.06 1.20 6.05
C ALA A 50 7.98 0.13 7.16
N GLY A 51 9.07 -0.62 7.41
CA GLY A 51 9.07 -1.77 8.33
C GLY A 51 8.19 -2.92 7.86
N ILE A 52 8.12 -3.17 6.55
CA ILE A 52 7.28 -4.21 5.93
C ILE A 52 8.15 -5.29 5.31
N ASP A 53 7.82 -6.56 5.61
CA ASP A 53 8.49 -7.71 4.99
C ASP A 53 8.31 -7.69 3.45
N PRO A 54 9.42 -7.63 2.68
CA PRO A 54 9.38 -7.58 1.23
C PRO A 54 8.76 -8.82 0.55
N ALA A 55 8.72 -9.96 1.25
CA ALA A 55 8.14 -11.21 0.74
C ALA A 55 6.61 -11.25 0.84
N ARG A 56 5.97 -10.33 1.58
CA ARG A 56 4.51 -10.25 1.69
C ARG A 56 3.86 -9.93 0.34
N ARG A 57 2.60 -10.36 0.18
CA ARG A 57 1.76 -10.01 -0.98
C ARG A 57 0.83 -8.86 -0.62
N ALA A 58 0.43 -8.06 -1.61
CA ALA A 58 -0.41 -6.87 -1.43
C ALA A 58 -1.69 -7.15 -0.62
N GLU A 59 -2.36 -8.28 -0.87
CA GLU A 59 -3.59 -8.67 -0.18
C GLU A 59 -3.42 -9.00 1.31
N THR A 60 -2.18 -9.14 1.79
CA THR A 60 -1.88 -9.37 3.20
C THR A 60 -1.65 -8.09 3.99
N LEU A 61 -1.58 -6.93 3.33
CA LEU A 61 -1.36 -5.63 3.98
C LEU A 61 -2.68 -5.03 4.46
N SER A 62 -2.62 -4.39 5.62
CA SER A 62 -3.67 -3.51 6.11
C SER A 62 -3.65 -2.16 5.39
N VAL A 63 -4.76 -1.42 5.46
CA VAL A 63 -4.86 -0.05 4.92
C VAL A 63 -3.80 0.87 5.55
N ALA A 64 -3.55 0.74 6.85
CA ALA A 64 -2.54 1.54 7.56
C ALA A 64 -1.11 1.29 7.05
N GLU A 65 -0.79 0.05 6.67
CA GLU A 65 0.50 -0.28 6.06
C GLU A 65 0.64 0.34 4.67
N PHE A 66 -0.42 0.35 3.86
CA PHE A 66 -0.41 1.06 2.58
C PHE A 66 -0.22 2.57 2.74
N CYS A 67 -0.94 3.20 3.68
CA CYS A 67 -0.74 4.62 4.00
C CYS A 67 0.71 4.90 4.43
N ARG A 68 1.32 4.01 5.22
CA ARG A 68 2.71 4.16 5.64
C ARG A 68 3.69 4.10 4.46
N ILE A 69 3.52 3.17 3.54
CA ILE A 69 4.34 3.09 2.32
C ILE A 69 4.17 4.37 1.50
N ALA A 70 2.93 4.81 1.30
CA ALA A 70 2.63 6.01 0.52
C ALA A 70 3.23 7.29 1.14
N ASN A 71 3.24 7.41 2.47
CA ASN A 71 3.88 8.53 3.16
C ASN A 71 5.41 8.55 3.08
N LEU A 72 6.03 7.46 2.61
CA LEU A 72 7.49 7.33 2.41
C LEU A 72 7.91 7.45 0.94
N LEU A 73 6.96 7.67 0.03
CA LEU A 73 7.19 8.07 -1.36
C LEU A 73 7.51 9.57 -1.46
#